data_AF-A0A7C4KC36-F1
#
_entry.id   AF-A0A7C4KC36-F1
#
_cell.length_a   1.000
_cell.length_b   1.000
_cell.length_c   1.000
_cell.angle_alpha   90.00
_cell.angle_beta   90.00
_cell.angle_gamma   90.00
#
_symmetry.space_group_name_H-M   'P 1'
#
loop_
_entity.id
_entity.type
_entity.pdbx_description
1 polymer ?
#
loop_
_entity_poly.entity_id
_entity_poly.type
_entity_poly.pdbx_seq_one_letter_code
_entity_poly.pdbx_strand_id
1 'polypeptide(L)'
;MLRLLKVSGNSLSPGYQEGDFVVIVKIPLFLHPYHHGDVIVFHHPHYGRLIKRIKVIDIAQGAVYVAGDHPESLDSRQLGPISLNALEGKVIWHIKKPRT
;
A
#
# COMPACT_ATOMS: atom_id res chain seq x y z
N MET A 1 14.45 1.10 6.32
CA MET A 1 14.63 -0.32 5.94
C MET A 1 14.02 -0.57 4.57
N LEU A 2 14.72 -1.32 3.71
CA LEU A 2 14.24 -1.74 2.38
C LEU A 2 13.80 -3.20 2.44
N ARG A 3 12.68 -3.55 1.79
CA ARG A 3 12.19 -4.94 1.70
C ARG A 3 11.64 -5.25 0.32
N LEU A 4 11.83 -6.49 -0.13
CA LEU A 4 11.19 -7.05 -1.32
C LEU A 4 10.01 -7.91 -0.89
N LEU A 5 8.83 -7.67 -1.45
CA LEU A 5 7.61 -8.40 -1.14
C LEU A 5 6.96 -8.92 -2.42
N LYS A 6 6.39 -10.12 -2.38
CA LYS A 6 5.56 -10.66 -3.46
C LYS A 6 4.12 -10.15 -3.30
N VAL A 7 3.54 -9.67 -4.39
CA VAL A 7 2.14 -9.24 -4.46
C VAL A 7 1.26 -10.48 -4.51
N SER A 8 0.23 -10.47 -3.64
CA SER A 8 -0.86 -11.44 -3.66
C SER A 8 -2.21 -10.72 -3.63
N GLY A 9 -3.23 -11.35 -4.21
CA GLY A 9 -4.54 -10.80 -4.49
C GLY A 9 -4.59 -9.89 -5.72
N ASN A 10 -5.80 -9.41 -6.02
CA ASN A 10 -6.08 -8.62 -7.21
C ASN A 10 -6.40 -7.15 -6.92
N SER A 11 -6.20 -6.69 -5.69
CA SER A 11 -6.80 -5.42 -5.26
C SER A 11 -6.24 -4.17 -5.93
N LEU A 12 -5.04 -4.26 -6.52
CA LEU A 12 -4.40 -3.20 -7.31
C LEU A 12 -4.21 -3.60 -8.78
N SER A 13 -4.93 -4.62 -9.25
CA SER A 13 -4.99 -5.00 -10.67
C SER A 13 -5.66 -3.88 -11.50
N PRO A 14 -5.22 -3.62 -12.75
CA PRO A 14 -4.18 -4.33 -13.50
C PRO A 14 -2.75 -3.84 -13.25
N GLY A 15 -2.57 -2.79 -12.44
CA GLY A 15 -1.27 -2.15 -12.19
C GLY A 15 -0.29 -3.03 -11.41
N TYR A 16 -0.80 -3.78 -10.43
CA TYR A 16 -0.06 -4.76 -9.64
C TYR A 16 -0.82 -6.08 -9.69
N GLN A 17 -0.16 -7.13 -10.16
CA GLN A 17 -0.79 -8.42 -10.40
C GLN A 17 -0.30 -9.47 -9.42
N GLU A 18 -1.13 -10.48 -9.17
CA GLU A 18 -0.74 -11.67 -8.43
C GLU A 18 0.57 -12.24 -8.99
N GLY A 19 1.56 -12.40 -8.11
CA GLY A 19 2.88 -12.91 -8.45
C GLY A 19 3.93 -11.87 -8.82
N ASP A 20 3.56 -10.60 -8.99
CA ASP A 20 4.52 -9.51 -9.11
C ASP A 20 5.30 -9.31 -7.81
N PHE A 21 6.36 -8.51 -7.85
CA PHE A 21 7.11 -8.11 -6.66
C PHE A 21 7.15 -6.60 -6.54
N VAL A 22 7.22 -6.11 -5.30
CA VAL A 22 7.40 -4.69 -4.98
C VAL A 22 8.56 -4.51 -4.02
N VAL A 23 9.33 -3.45 -4.25
CA VAL A 23 10.32 -2.98 -3.29
C VAL A 23 9.67 -1.87 -2.47
N ILE A 24 9.65 -2.05 -1.15
CA ILE A 24 9.17 -1.04 -0.22
C ILE A 24 10.31 -0.43 0.58
N VAL A 25 10.15 0.83 0.94
CA VAL A 25 11.03 1.55 1.85
C VAL A 25 10.24 2.12 3.03
N LYS A 26 10.77 1.91 4.23
CA LYS A 26 10.37 2.64 5.44
C LYS A 26 11.48 3.59 5.83
N ILE A 27 11.27 4.87 5.55
CA ILE A 27 12.15 5.99 5.91
C ILE A 27 11.32 7.08 6.59
N PRO A 28 11.94 7.95 7.41
CA PRO A 28 11.23 9.03 8.07
C PRO A 28 10.47 9.93 7.09
N LEU A 29 9.27 10.38 7.50
CA LEU A 29 8.36 11.18 6.68
C LEU A 29 8.98 12.47 6.15
N PHE A 30 9.92 13.06 6.88
CA PHE A 30 10.61 14.28 6.44
C PHE A 30 11.54 14.07 5.23
N LEU A 31 12.04 12.84 5.01
CA LEU A 31 12.84 12.50 3.83
C LEU A 31 11.98 12.06 2.65
N HIS A 32 10.82 11.47 2.94
CA HIS A 32 9.96 10.91 1.91
C HIS A 32 8.50 10.94 2.35
N PRO A 33 7.84 12.10 2.19
CA PRO A 33 6.45 12.24 2.60
C PRO A 33 5.55 11.37 1.72
N TYR A 34 4.44 10.94 2.31
CA TYR A 34 3.37 10.27 1.58
C TYR A 34 2.57 11.29 0.78
N HIS A 35 2.15 10.89 -0.42
CA HIS A 35 1.34 11.70 -1.32
C HIS A 35 0.11 10.92 -1.80
N HIS A 36 -0.90 11.66 -2.25
CA HIS A 36 -2.00 11.07 -2.98
C HIS A 36 -1.48 10.22 -4.13
N GLY A 37 -2.02 9.00 -4.28
CA GLY A 37 -1.64 8.08 -5.35
C GLY A 37 -0.45 7.17 -5.05
N ASP A 38 0.29 7.44 -3.96
CA ASP A 38 1.34 6.54 -3.49
C ASP A 38 0.76 5.16 -3.15
N VAL A 39 1.53 4.11 -3.47
CA VAL A 39 1.20 2.74 -3.07
C VAL A 39 1.96 2.39 -1.82
N ILE A 40 1.25 1.90 -0.81
CA ILE A 40 1.80 1.60 0.51
C ILE A 40 1.47 0.17 0.90
N VAL A 41 2.35 -0.38 1.74
CA VAL A 41 2.13 -1.63 2.45
C VAL A 41 1.94 -1.31 3.92
N PHE A 42 0.92 -1.91 4.54
CA PHE A 42 0.61 -1.71 5.96
C PHE A 42 0.10 -3.00 6.59
N HIS A 43 0.18 -3.08 7.91
CA HIS A 43 -0.40 -4.17 8.68
C HIS A 43 -1.75 -3.74 9.25
N HIS A 44 -2.80 -4.52 8.97
CA HIS A 44 -4.13 -4.35 9.53
C HIS A 44 -4.41 -5.47 10.55
N PRO A 45 -4.91 -5.17 11.76
CA PRO A 45 -5.13 -6.17 12.81
C PRO A 45 -5.97 -7.38 12.38
N HIS A 46 -7.01 -7.14 11.58
CA HIS A 46 -7.95 -8.19 11.15
C HIS A 46 -7.62 -8.85 9.80
N TYR A 47 -6.92 -8.15 8.91
CA TYR A 47 -6.71 -8.59 7.52
C TYR A 47 -5.24 -8.88 7.21
N GLY A 48 -4.35 -8.71 8.18
CA GLY A 48 -2.92 -8.89 8.00
C GLY A 48 -2.30 -7.81 7.12
N ARG A 49 -1.28 -8.19 6.36
CA ARG A 49 -0.53 -7.26 5.51
C ARG A 49 -1.29 -6.99 4.21
N LEU A 50 -1.53 -5.71 3.93
CA LEU A 50 -2.24 -5.26 2.73
C LEU A 50 -1.37 -4.28 1.91
N ILE A 51 -1.63 -4.24 0.61
CA ILE A 51 -1.08 -3.25 -0.32
C ILE A 51 -2.23 -2.45 -0.92
N LYS A 52 -2.19 -1.12 -0.81
CA LYS A 52 -3.26 -0.22 -1.30
C LYS A 52 -2.68 1.11 -1.77
N ARG A 53 -3.50 1.89 -2.48
CA ARG A 53 -3.18 3.23 -2.96
C ARG A 53 -3.78 4.29 -2.04
N ILE A 54 -2.99 5.28 -1.66
CA ILE A 54 -3.45 6.44 -0.88
C ILE A 54 -4.41 7.27 -1.72
N LYS A 55 -5.57 7.58 -1.15
CA LYS A 55 -6.58 8.49 -1.71
C LYS A 55 -6.72 9.78 -0.92
N VAL A 56 -6.55 9.75 0.40
CA VAL A 56 -6.55 10.94 1.23
C VAL A 56 -5.49 10.80 2.31
N ILE A 57 -4.84 11.91 2.64
CA ILE A 57 -3.89 12.00 3.74
C ILE A 57 -4.49 12.98 4.74
N ASP A 58 -4.76 12.49 5.96
CA ASP A 58 -5.23 13.29 7.07
C ASP A 58 -4.08 13.45 8.08
N ILE A 59 -3.35 14.55 7.95
CA ILE A 59 -2.22 14.86 8.83
C ILE A 59 -2.69 15.16 10.26
N ALA A 60 -3.88 15.76 10.42
CA ALA A 60 -4.40 16.10 11.74
C ALA A 60 -4.72 14.83 12.55
N GLN A 61 -5.23 13.79 11.88
CA GLN A 61 -5.51 12.49 12.49
C GLN A 61 -4.32 11.53 12.47
N GLY A 62 -3.20 11.89 11.81
CA GLY A 62 -2.05 11.01 11.65
C GLY A 62 -2.40 9.72 10.90
N ALA A 63 -3.25 9.82 9.89
CA ALA A 63 -3.81 8.68 9.17
C ALA A 63 -3.93 8.91 7.66
N VAL A 64 -4.13 7.83 6.92
CA VAL A 64 -4.41 7.84 5.48
C VAL A 64 -5.65 7.02 5.18
N TYR A 65 -6.37 7.44 4.15
CA TYR A 65 -7.46 6.66 3.56
C TYR A 65 -6.96 6.05 2.27
N VAL A 66 -7.23 4.76 2.10
CA VAL A 66 -6.68 3.95 1.02
C VAL A 66 -7.78 3.30 0.21
N ALA A 67 -7.49 3.05 -1.07
CA ALA A 67 -8.35 2.25 -1.94
C ALA A 67 -7.52 1.31 -2.83
N GLY A 68 -8.18 0.27 -3.33
CA GLY A 68 -7.63 -0.51 -4.44
C GLY A 68 -7.98 0.10 -5.78
N ASP A 69 -7.40 -0.47 -6.82
CA ASP A 69 -7.70 -0.13 -8.22
C ASP A 69 -8.72 -1.13 -8.82
N HIS A 70 -8.98 -2.25 -8.14
CA HIS A 70 -10.00 -3.24 -8.53
C HIS A 70 -11.35 -2.98 -7.84
N PRO A 71 -12.50 -3.15 -8.51
CA PRO A 71 -13.83 -2.85 -7.95
C PRO A 71 -14.13 -3.56 -6.63
N GLU A 72 -13.81 -4.85 -6.54
CA GLU A 72 -14.00 -5.69 -5.34
C GLU A 72 -12.91 -5.50 -4.28
N SER A 73 -12.11 -4.43 -4.35
CA SER A 73 -11.06 -4.18 -3.38
C SER A 73 -11.63 -3.73 -2.04
N LEU A 74 -11.26 -4.44 -0.97
CA LEU A 74 -11.36 -3.94 0.39
C LEU A 74 -10.60 -2.60 0.54
N ASP A 75 -11.26 -1.56 1.03
CA ASP A 75 -10.70 -0.21 1.14
C ASP A 75 -11.15 0.51 2.43
N SER A 76 -10.77 1.78 2.61
CA SER A 76 -11.06 2.54 3.83
C SER A 76 -12.54 2.75 4.13
N ARG A 77 -13.48 2.48 3.21
CA ARG A 77 -14.92 2.46 3.53
C ARG A 77 -15.27 1.31 4.48
N GLN A 78 -14.48 0.23 4.44
CA GLN A 78 -14.64 -0.96 5.29
C GLN A 78 -13.51 -1.10 6.32
N LEU A 79 -12.27 -0.71 5.96
CA LEU A 79 -11.09 -0.77 6.83
C LEU A 79 -11.04 0.39 7.84
N GLY A 80 -11.72 1.50 7.55
CA GLY A 80 -11.50 2.76 8.24
C GLY A 80 -10.17 3.44 7.86
N PRO A 81 -9.76 4.47 8.62
CA PRO A 81 -8.49 5.15 8.43
C PRO A 81 -7.32 4.27 8.86
N ILE A 82 -6.21 4.34 8.10
CA ILE A 82 -4.98 3.60 8.39
C ILE A 82 -4.00 4.54 9.08
N SER A 83 -3.63 4.26 10.32
CA SER A 83 -2.62 5.05 11.05
C SER A 83 -1.28 5.04 10.32
N LEU A 84 -0.59 6.19 10.29
CA LEU A 84 0.76 6.30 9.74
C LEU A 84 1.76 5.34 10.42
N ASN A 85 1.52 4.98 11.69
CA ASN A 85 2.36 4.03 12.42
C ASN A 85 2.19 2.58 11.95
N ALA A 86 1.02 2.24 11.39
CA ALA A 86 0.74 0.91 10.84
C ALA A 86 1.40 0.68 9.47
N LEU A 87 1.92 1.74 8.84
CA LEU A 87 2.57 1.65 7.54
C LEU A 87 3.92 0.92 7.67
N GLU A 88 4.06 -0.16 6.91
CA GLU A 88 5.30 -0.92 6.78
C GLU A 88 6.25 -0.28 5.76
N GLY A 89 5.74 0.46 4.76
CA GLY A 89 6.57 1.20 3.82
C GLY A 89 5.83 1.67 2.57
N LYS A 90 6.45 2.58 1.82
CA LYS A 90 6.02 3.02 0.48
C LYS A 90 6.63 2.13 -0.58
N VAL A 91 5.86 1.74 -1.59
CA VAL A 91 6.38 1.08 -2.80
C VAL A 91 7.16 2.10 -3.63
N ILE A 92 8.43 1.80 -3.89
CA ILE A 92 9.32 2.63 -4.72
C ILE A 92 9.69 1.96 -6.04
N TRP A 93 9.45 0.65 -6.15
CA TRP A 93 9.71 -0.10 -7.36
C TRP A 93 8.74 -1.27 -7.50
N HIS A 94 8.31 -1.54 -8.72
CA HIS A 94 7.47 -2.67 -9.09
C HIS A 94 8.18 -3.53 -10.13
N ILE A 95 8.21 -4.84 -9.89
CA ILE A 95 8.85 -5.85 -10.75
C ILE A 95 7.76 -6.79 -11.20
N LYS A 96 7.49 -6.82 -12.50
CA LYS A 96 6.50 -7.75 -13.07
C LYS A 96 7.04 -9.17 -13.03
N LYS A 97 6.17 -10.14 -12.72
CA LYS A 97 6.51 -11.55 -12.90
C LYS A 97 6.91 -11.83 -14.36
N PRO A 98 7.78 -12.82 -14.63
CA PRO A 98 8.08 -13.25 -15.99
C PRO A 98 6.80 -13.61 -16.74
N ARG A 99 6.71 -13.20 -18.00
CA ARG A 99 5.69 -13.75 -18.91
C ARG A 99 6.14 -15.15 -19.28
N THR A 100 5.43 -16.16 -18.78
CA THR A 100 5.50 -17.54 -19.29
C THR A 100 4.74 -17.64 -20.60
#